data_AF-A0A3D1YR85-F1
#
_entry.id   AF-A0A3D1YR85-F1
#
_cell.length_a   1.000
_cell.length_b   1.000
_cell.length_c   1.000
_cell.angle_alpha   90.00
_cell.angle_beta   90.00
_cell.angle_gamma   90.00
#
_symmetry.space_group_name_H-M   'P 1'
#
loop_
_entity.id
_entity.type
_entity.pdbx_description
1 polymer ?
#
loop_
_entity_poly.entity_id
_entity_poly.type
_entity_poly.pdbx_seq_one_letter_code
_entity_poly.pdbx_strand_id
1 'polypeptide(L)'
;MPIPKHTLTESEVSRVVEMAWEDRTPFEVIEATFGLSESETIKLMRREMKASSFRLWRKRVTGRVTKHRKLRGFDVGRGYCPTQYKR
;
A
#
# COMPACT_ATOMS: atom_id res chain seq x y z
N MET A 1 -26.81 0.48 5.77
CA MET A 1 -26.73 1.58 6.76
C MET A 1 -25.33 2.17 6.69
N PRO A 2 -25.14 3.50 6.62
CA PRO A 2 -23.81 4.08 6.68
C PRO A 2 -23.35 4.04 8.14
N ILE A 3 -22.27 3.30 8.37
CA ILE A 3 -21.61 3.15 9.66
C ILE A 3 -21.20 4.55 10.14
N PRO A 4 -21.47 4.94 11.41
CA PRO A 4 -21.11 6.25 11.91
C PRO A 4 -19.61 6.50 11.68
N LYS A 5 -19.29 7.66 11.12
CA LYS A 5 -17.90 8.10 10.88
C LYS A 5 -17.17 8.06 12.22
N HIS A 6 -16.37 7.02 12.42
CA HIS A 6 -15.72 6.73 13.70
C HIS A 6 -14.98 7.96 14.20
N THR A 7 -15.43 8.49 15.35
CA THR A 7 -14.63 9.43 16.15
C THR A 7 -13.50 8.62 16.76
N LEU A 8 -12.44 8.39 15.99
CA LEU A 8 -11.21 7.77 16.49
C LEU A 8 -10.66 8.67 17.60
N THR A 9 -10.32 8.07 18.72
CA THR A 9 -9.56 8.73 19.78
C THR A 9 -8.15 9.04 19.30
N GLU A 10 -7.48 10.03 19.90
CA GLU A 10 -6.10 10.37 19.54
C GLU A 10 -5.15 9.17 19.66
N SER A 11 -5.41 8.28 20.64
CA SER A 11 -4.66 7.04 20.82
C SER A 11 -4.84 6.07 19.65
N GLU A 12 -6.06 5.93 19.14
CA GLU A 12 -6.34 5.09 17.96
C GLU A 12 -5.74 5.69 16.70
N VAL A 13 -5.79 7.02 16.53
CA VAL A 13 -5.14 7.71 15.40
C VAL A 13 -3.63 7.46 15.43
N SER A 14 -2.99 7.64 16.58
CA SER A 14 -1.56 7.36 16.75
C SER A 14 -1.24 5.91 16.41
N ARG A 15 -2.08 4.96 16.86
CA ARG A 15 -1.90 3.53 16.57
C ARG A 15 -2.05 3.21 15.08
N VAL A 16 -3.03 3.80 14.41
CA VAL A 16 -3.21 3.64 12.95
C VAL A 16 -2.03 4.23 12.19
N VAL A 17 -1.51 5.39 12.61
CA VAL A 17 -0.33 6.01 12.00
C VAL A 17 0.92 5.13 12.20
N GLU A 18 1.15 4.58 13.39
CA GLU A 18 2.23 3.63 13.65
C GLU A 18 2.14 2.40 12.75
N MET A 19 0.98 1.74 12.75
CA MET A 19 0.75 0.53 11.95
C MET A 19 0.89 0.79 10.45
N ALA A 20 0.37 1.92 9.97
CA ALA A 20 0.43 2.28 8.56
C ALA A 20 1.83 2.78 8.16
N TRP A 21 2.64 3.25 9.10
CA TRP A 21 4.06 3.57 8.87
C TRP A 21 4.93 2.32 8.83
N GLU A 22 4.54 1.27 9.56
CA GLU A 22 5.20 -0.01 9.48
C GLU A 22 4.89 -0.66 8.12
N ASP A 23 5.89 -0.68 7.23
CA ASP A 23 5.74 -1.19 5.86
C ASP A 23 5.17 -2.63 5.81
N ARG A 24 5.12 -3.37 6.92
CA ARG A 24 4.63 -4.75 6.98
C ARG A 24 3.13 -4.89 7.25
N THR A 25 2.41 -3.85 7.66
CA THR A 25 0.98 -3.97 7.98
C THR A 25 0.14 -3.82 6.70
N PRO A 26 -0.60 -4.86 6.26
CA PRO A 26 -1.54 -4.71 5.16
C PRO A 26 -2.72 -3.84 5.59
N PHE A 27 -3.28 -3.05 4.67
CA PHE A 27 -4.46 -2.23 4.96
C PHE A 27 -5.66 -3.04 5.44
N GLU A 28 -5.74 -4.31 5.04
CA GLU A 28 -6.77 -5.26 5.51
C GLU A 28 -6.77 -5.45 7.04
N VAL A 29 -5.61 -5.40 7.70
CA VAL A 29 -5.52 -5.50 9.17
C VAL A 29 -6.03 -4.23 9.85
N ILE A 30 -5.74 -3.07 9.25
CA ILE A 30 -6.21 -1.78 9.73
C ILE A 30 -7.72 -1.68 9.58
N GLU A 31 -8.25 -2.15 8.46
CA GLU A 31 -9.69 -2.26 8.20
C GLU A 31 -10.37 -3.22 9.18
N ALA A 32 -9.80 -4.39 9.44
CA ALA A 32 -10.36 -5.35 10.38
C ALA A 32 -10.34 -4.87 11.84
N THR A 33 -9.34 -4.08 12.23
CA THR A 33 -9.17 -3.62 13.62
C THR A 33 -9.91 -2.31 13.89
N PHE A 34 -9.85 -1.35 12.95
CA PHE A 34 -10.37 0.00 13.13
C PHE A 34 -11.55 0.33 12.21
N GLY A 35 -11.94 -0.57 11.31
CA GLY A 35 -12.99 -0.30 10.32
C GLY A 35 -12.60 0.71 9.24
N LEU A 36 -11.30 1.03 9.11
CA LEU A 36 -10.81 2.04 8.18
C LEU A 36 -10.40 1.40 6.86
N SER A 37 -11.06 1.81 5.78
CA SER A 37 -10.63 1.44 4.43
C SER A 37 -9.23 2.01 4.11
N GLU A 38 -8.56 1.45 3.09
CA GLU A 38 -7.28 2.01 2.60
C GLU A 38 -7.41 3.51 2.29
N SER A 39 -8.51 3.91 1.65
CA SER A 39 -8.77 5.30 1.28
C SER A 39 -8.89 6.22 2.50
N GLU A 40 -9.51 5.75 3.58
CA GLU A 40 -9.66 6.51 4.83
C GLU A 40 -8.33 6.60 5.57
N THR A 41 -7.58 5.50 5.61
CA THR A 41 -6.22 5.48 6.20
C THR A 41 -5.30 6.45 5.46
N ILE A 42 -5.34 6.50 4.12
CA ILE A 42 -4.57 7.47 3.33
C ILE A 42 -4.97 8.91 3.65
N LYS A 43 -6.28 9.18 3.82
CA LYS A 43 -6.77 10.51 4.19
C LYS A 43 -6.32 10.90 5.60
N LEU A 44 -6.35 9.95 6.54
CA LEU A 44 -5.88 10.13 7.91
C LEU A 44 -4.38 10.45 7.92
N MET A 45 -3.56 9.62 7.28
CA MET A 45 -2.12 9.86 7.12
C MET A 45 -1.86 11.24 6.51
N ARG A 46 -2.60 11.65 5.47
CA ARG A 46 -2.42 12.98 4.88
C ARG A 46 -2.64 14.13 5.86
N ARG A 47 -3.54 13.97 6.85
CA ARG A 47 -3.84 14.99 7.86
C ARG A 47 -2.80 15.00 9.00
N GLU A 48 -2.33 13.83 9.40
CA GLU A 48 -1.45 13.67 10.57
C GLU A 48 0.03 13.99 10.29
N MET A 49 0.51 13.82 9.05
CA MET A 49 1.92 14.04 8.71
C MET A 49 2.15 15.15 7.71
N LYS A 50 3.35 15.73 7.75
CA LYS A 50 3.83 16.72 6.78
C LYS A 50 3.77 16.15 5.36
N ALA A 51 3.42 17.02 4.41
CA ALA A 51 3.26 16.65 3.00
C ALA A 51 4.51 15.97 2.39
N SER A 52 5.72 16.34 2.83
CA SER A 52 6.97 15.69 2.41
C SER A 52 7.07 14.22 2.86
N SER A 53 6.80 13.95 4.13
CA SER A 53 6.76 12.59 4.70
C SER A 53 5.66 11.75 4.06
N PHE A 54 4.48 12.33 3.85
CA PHE A 54 3.37 11.65 3.18
C PHE A 54 3.72 11.22 1.75
N ARG A 55 4.41 12.07 0.96
CA ARG A 55 4.86 11.70 -0.39
C ARG A 55 5.84 10.54 -0.38
N LEU A 56 6.78 10.51 0.58
CA LEU A 56 7.74 9.40 0.74
C LEU A 56 7.03 8.10 1.13
N TRP A 57 6.14 8.15 2.12
CA TRP A 57 5.31 7.03 2.52
C TRP A 57 4.45 6.53 1.37
N ARG A 58 3.79 7.43 0.63
CA ARG A 58 2.96 7.06 -0.53
C ARG A 58 3.79 6.41 -1.62
N LYS A 59 5.03 6.83 -1.87
CA LYS A 59 5.94 6.14 -2.80
C LYS A 59 6.23 4.70 -2.35
N ARG A 60 6.44 4.45 -1.05
CA ARG A 60 6.68 3.09 -0.50
C ARG A 60 5.42 2.21 -0.63
N VAL A 61 4.28 2.74 -0.21
CA VAL A 61 3.00 2.01 -0.19
C VAL A 61 2.44 1.77 -1.59
N THR A 62 2.50 2.76 -2.47
CA THR A 62 2.00 2.64 -3.87
C THR A 62 2.91 1.73 -4.71
N GLY A 63 4.15 1.49 -4.29
CA GLY A 63 5.03 0.49 -4.91
C GLY A 63 4.49 -0.95 -4.81
N ARG A 64 3.44 -1.21 -4.00
CA ARG A 64 2.80 -2.53 -3.85
C ARG A 64 1.66 -2.83 -4.84
N VAL A 65 1.45 -1.98 -5.86
CA VAL A 65 0.38 -2.18 -6.85
C VAL A 65 0.61 -3.41 -7.75
N THR A 66 1.83 -3.96 -7.86
CA THR A 66 2.12 -5.10 -8.74
C THR A 66 2.17 -6.45 -8.03
N LYS A 67 1.26 -6.69 -7.09
CA LYS A 67 0.88 -8.07 -6.70
C LYS A 67 -0.60 -8.38 -6.90
N HIS A 68 -1.27 -7.65 -7.79
CA HIS A 68 -2.41 -8.25 -8.48
C HIS A 68 -1.93 -9.44 -9.30
N ARG A 69 -2.16 -10.59 -8.69
CA ARG A 69 -2.42 -11.93 -9.22
C ARG A 69 -3.30 -11.91 -10.49
N LYS A 70 -2.86 -11.25 -11.59
CA LYS A 70 -3.59 -11.26 -12.87
C LYS A 70 -2.80 -10.92 -14.14
N LEU A 71 -1.47 -10.88 -14.13
CA LEU A 71 -0.65 -10.82 -15.35
C LEU A 71 0.53 -11.81 -15.29
N ARG A 72 0.23 -13.09 -15.04
CA ARG A 72 0.95 -14.13 -15.80
C ARG A 72 0.39 -14.11 -17.22
N GLY A 73 0.74 -13.05 -17.96
CA GLY A 73 0.83 -13.17 -19.41
C GLY A 73 1.97 -14.14 -19.64
N PHE A 74 1.65 -15.39 -19.93
CA PHE A 74 2.60 -16.34 -20.47
C PHE A 74 3.00 -15.80 -21.84
N ASP A 75 3.98 -14.91 -21.88
CA ASP A 75 4.68 -14.60 -23.12
C ASP A 75 6.15 -14.89 -22.89
N VAL A 76 6.47 -16.18 -23.05
CA VAL A 76 7.83 -16.68 -23.17
C VAL A 76 8.36 -16.21 -24.53
N GLY A 77 8.63 -14.91 -24.64
CA GLY A 77 9.45 -14.37 -25.71
C GLY A 77 10.88 -14.80 -25.42
N ARG A 78 11.31 -15.91 -26.03
CA ARG A 78 12.69 -16.42 -25.98
C ARG A 78 13.67 -15.25 -26.12
N GLY A 79 14.46 -14.98 -25.08
CA GLY A 79 15.65 -14.16 -25.19
C GLY A 79 16.64 -14.86 -26.10
N TYR A 80 16.61 -14.55 -27.39
CA TYR A 80 17.65 -14.95 -28.32
C TYR A 80 18.88 -14.09 -28.04
N CYS A 81 19.99 -14.70 -27.63
CA CYS A 81 21.31 -14.07 -27.64
C CYS A 81 21.85 -14.13 -29.07
N PRO A 82 22.00 -12.99 -29.79
CA PRO A 82 22.47 -13.00 -31.17
C PRO A 82 23.99 -13.27 -31.31
N THR A 83 24.70 -13.61 -30.24
CA THR A 83 26.15 -13.86 -30.26
C THR A 83 26.55 -15.33 -30.12
N GLN A 84 25.58 -16.26 -30.07
CA GLN A 84 25.88 -17.69 -30.01
C GLN A 84 25.81 -18.35 -31.40
N TYR A 85 26.75 -17.99 -32.27
CA TYR A 85 27.30 -18.94 -33.24
C TYR A 85 28.82 -18.81 -33.21
N LYS A 86 29.44 -19.76 -32.50
CA LYS A 86 30.83 -20.17 -32.71
C LYS A 86 30.77 -21.48 -33.49
N ARG A 87 31.02 -21.41 -34.79
CA ARG A 87 32.02 -22.22 -35.51
C ARG A 87 32.06 -21.80 -36.97
#